data_AF-A0A0S9PWZ0-F1
#
_entry.id   AF-A0A0S9PWZ0-F1
#
_cell.length_a   1.000
_cell.length_b   1.000
_cell.length_c   1.000
_cell.angle_alpha   90.00
_cell.angle_beta   90.00
_cell.angle_gamma   90.00
#
_symmetry.space_group_name_H-M   'P 1'
#
loop_
_entity.id
_entity.type
_entity.pdbx_description
1 polymer ?
#
loop_
_entity_poly.entity_id
_entity_poly.type
_entity_poly.pdbx_seq_one_letter_code
_entity_poly.pdbx_strand_id
1 'polypeptide(L)'
;MNARTLAWGLVLLGFAMMLCGCQTVEPTTVYVDRVVEVRPTVAPSLLRCTAEPAPPGPGARQRDLPPYLLDLVSAGRDCRRKLGTVADIVRSKP
;
A
#
# COMPACT_ATOMS: atom_id res chain seq x y z
N MET A 1 -26.68 54.97 -16.45
CA MET A 1 -26.74 53.51 -16.18
C MET A 1 -27.07 53.35 -14.71
N ASN A 2 -28.28 52.91 -14.40
CA ASN A 2 -28.89 53.13 -13.08
C ASN A 2 -28.55 51.98 -12.13
N ALA A 3 -28.08 52.30 -10.92
CA ALA A 3 -27.69 51.33 -9.88
C ALA A 3 -28.77 50.26 -9.57
N ARG A 4 -30.04 50.56 -9.87
CA ARG A 4 -31.17 49.63 -9.70
C ARG A 4 -31.12 48.41 -10.62
N THR A 5 -30.57 48.51 -11.84
CA THR A 5 -30.48 47.36 -12.77
C THR A 5 -29.31 46.42 -12.41
N LEU A 6 -28.25 46.97 -11.83
CA LEU A 6 -27.11 46.20 -11.29
C LEU A 6 -27.50 45.39 -10.04
N ALA A 7 -28.31 45.98 -9.16
CA ALA A 7 -28.82 45.31 -7.97
C ALA A 7 -29.72 44.11 -8.31
N TRP A 8 -30.60 44.25 -9.30
CA TRP A 8 -31.45 43.14 -9.77
C TRP A 8 -30.65 42.01 -10.44
N GLY A 9 -29.60 42.34 -11.20
CA GLY A 9 -28.71 41.35 -11.80
C GLY A 9 -27.96 40.50 -10.76
N LEU A 10 -27.47 41.13 -9.68
CA LEU A 10 -26.78 40.45 -8.58
C LEU A 10 -27.69 39.51 -7.78
N VAL A 11 -28.96 39.91 -7.57
CA VAL A 11 -29.95 39.07 -6.88
C VAL A 11 -30.32 37.84 -7.71
N LEU A 12 -30.52 38.00 -9.02
CA LEU A 12 -30.83 36.88 -9.92
C LEU A 12 -29.65 35.89 -10.04
N LEU A 13 -28.42 36.38 -10.06
CA LEU A 13 -27.22 35.55 -10.11
C LEU A 13 -27.05 34.71 -8.83
N GLY A 14 -27.29 35.32 -7.66
CA GLY A 14 -27.24 34.62 -6.37
C GLY A 14 -28.31 33.52 -6.26
N PHE A 15 -29.52 33.77 -6.75
CA PHE A 15 -30.60 32.79 -6.74
C PHE A 15 -30.31 31.59 -7.66
N ALA A 16 -29.68 31.82 -8.81
CA ALA A 16 -29.29 30.74 -9.74
C ALA A 16 -28.18 29.84 -9.16
N MET A 17 -27.21 30.39 -8.43
CA MET A 17 -26.17 29.60 -7.75
C MET A 17 -26.73 28.68 -6.66
N MET A 18 -27.78 29.12 -5.96
CA MET A 18 -28.39 28.34 -4.87
C MET A 18 -29.18 27.12 -5.37
N LEU A 19 -29.63 27.13 -6.63
CA LEU A 19 -30.38 26.03 -7.25
C LEU A 19 -29.51 24.92 -7.87
N CYS A 20 -28.19 25.14 -8.03
CA CYS A 20 -27.27 24.13 -8.59
C CYS A 20 -26.63 23.21 -7.53
N GLY A 21 -27.01 23.34 -6.26
CA GLY A 21 -26.28 22.76 -5.12
C GLY A 21 -26.52 21.29 -4.78
N CYS A 22 -27.50 20.58 -5.39
CA CYS A 22 -27.81 19.20 -5.02
C CYS A 22 -27.97 18.28 -6.23
N GLN A 23 -26.89 18.08 -7.01
CA GLN A 23 -26.74 16.81 -7.72
C GLN A 23 -26.01 15.83 -6.79
N THR A 24 -26.73 15.35 -5.77
CA THR A 24 -26.36 14.12 -5.08
C THR A 24 -26.45 12.99 -6.09
N VAL A 25 -25.30 12.59 -6.62
CA VAL A 25 -25.15 11.40 -7.47
C VAL A 25 -25.68 10.20 -6.68
N GLU A 26 -26.72 9.55 -7.18
CA GLU A 26 -27.24 8.31 -6.58
C GLU A 26 -26.08 7.31 -6.45
N PRO A 27 -25.81 6.81 -5.23
CA PRO A 27 -24.72 5.87 -5.04
C PRO A 27 -25.07 4.59 -5.79
N THR A 28 -24.28 4.28 -6.83
CA THR A 28 -24.40 3.01 -7.55
C THR A 28 -24.09 1.89 -6.55
N THR A 29 -25.13 1.17 -6.12
CA THR A 29 -24.98 0.06 -5.18
C THR A 29 -24.31 -1.10 -5.90
N VAL A 30 -23.03 -1.30 -5.62
CA VAL A 30 -22.30 -2.49 -6.07
C VAL A 30 -22.71 -3.63 -5.15
N TYR A 31 -23.58 -4.52 -5.65
CA TYR A 31 -23.93 -5.75 -4.95
C TYR A 31 -22.76 -6.74 -5.05
N VAL A 32 -22.13 -7.03 -3.91
CA VAL A 32 -21.10 -8.08 -3.82
C VAL A 32 -21.81 -9.40 -3.51
N ASP A 33 -22.11 -10.17 -4.56
CA ASP A 33 -22.86 -11.44 -4.45
C ASP A 33 -22.13 -12.53 -3.64
N ARG A 34 -20.79 -12.48 -3.57
CA ARG A 34 -20.00 -13.45 -2.81
C ARG A 34 -18.59 -12.94 -2.56
N VAL A 35 -18.18 -12.89 -1.29
CA VAL A 35 -16.77 -12.78 -0.92
C VAL A 35 -16.17 -14.18 -0.95
N VAL A 36 -15.33 -14.45 -1.94
CA VAL A 36 -14.55 -15.70 -2.00
C VAL A 36 -13.19 -15.43 -1.36
N GLU A 37 -12.91 -16.05 -0.23
CA GLU A 37 -11.58 -15.98 0.38
C GLU A 37 -10.61 -16.85 -0.43
N VAL A 38 -9.75 -16.22 -1.22
CA VAL A 38 -8.69 -16.90 -1.96
C VAL A 38 -7.43 -16.94 -1.11
N ARG A 39 -7.08 -18.11 -0.58
CA ARG A 39 -5.79 -18.32 0.09
C ARG A 39 -4.74 -18.80 -0.91
N PRO A 40 -3.72 -17.98 -1.25
CA PRO A 40 -2.65 -18.44 -2.11
C PRO A 40 -1.87 -19.58 -1.44
N THR A 41 -1.64 -20.66 -2.17
CA THR A 41 -0.77 -21.74 -1.72
C THR A 41 0.69 -21.28 -1.80
N VAL A 42 1.33 -21.11 -0.65
CA VAL A 42 2.75 -20.73 -0.55
C VAL A 42 3.56 -21.94 -0.13
N ALA A 43 4.65 -22.22 -0.85
CA ALA A 43 5.54 -23.33 -0.51
C ALA A 43 6.19 -23.09 0.88
N PRO A 44 6.24 -24.10 1.78
CA PRO A 44 6.82 -23.94 3.12
C PRO A 44 8.29 -23.47 3.12
N SER A 45 9.04 -23.77 2.06
CA SER A 45 10.43 -23.34 1.88
C SER A 45 10.58 -21.83 1.71
N LEU A 46 9.55 -21.14 1.21
CA LEU A 46 9.51 -19.68 1.09
C LEU A 46 9.21 -19.00 2.43
N LEU A 47 8.60 -19.73 3.37
CA LEU A 47 8.25 -19.25 4.71
C LEU A 47 9.38 -19.44 5.72
N ARG A 48 10.51 -20.00 5.30
CA ARG A 48 11.70 -20.20 6.15
C ARG A 48 12.89 -19.50 5.52
N CYS A 49 13.36 -18.45 6.17
CA CYS A 49 14.60 -17.78 5.80
C CYS A 49 15.79 -18.45 6.50
N THR A 50 16.97 -18.33 5.91
CA THR A 50 18.22 -18.58 6.65
C THR A 50 18.22 -17.71 7.91
N ALA A 51 18.58 -18.30 9.05
CA ALA A 51 18.64 -17.57 10.32
C ALA A 51 19.69 -16.47 10.27
N GLU A 52 19.42 -15.37 10.97
CA GLU A 52 20.41 -14.32 11.15
C GLU A 52 21.59 -14.86 11.98
N PRO A 53 22.85 -14.64 11.55
CA PRO A 53 24.01 -15.08 12.31
C PRO A 53 24.11 -14.30 13.62
N ALA A 54 24.52 -14.98 14.69
CA ALA A 54 24.77 -14.34 15.97
C ALA A 54 25.93 -13.32 15.85
N PRO A 55 25.83 -12.15 16.50
CA PRO A 55 26.90 -11.17 16.48
C PRO A 55 28.17 -11.75 17.15
N PRO A 56 29.38 -11.34 16.69
CA PRO A 56 30.61 -11.75 17.33
C PRO A 56 30.63 -11.37 18.82
N GLY A 57 31.06 -12.29 19.68
CA GLY A 57 31.07 -12.08 21.12
C GLY A 57 32.16 -11.10 21.61
N PRO A 58 32.23 -10.83 22.93
CA PRO A 58 33.14 -9.84 23.52
C PRO A 58 34.65 -10.08 23.25
N GLY A 59 35.04 -11.32 22.95
CA GLY A 59 36.43 -11.69 22.62
C GLY A 59 36.75 -11.68 21.12
N ALA A 60 35.82 -11.23 20.27
CA ALA A 60 36.02 -11.19 18.84
C ALA A 60 37.11 -10.20 18.43
N ARG A 61 37.87 -10.57 17.41
CA ARG A 61 38.92 -9.74 16.81
C ARG A 61 38.38 -9.10 15.53
N GLN A 62 39.03 -8.03 15.08
CA GLN A 62 38.64 -7.35 13.84
C GLN A 62 38.60 -8.28 12.62
N ARG A 63 39.47 -9.31 12.57
CA ARG A 63 39.48 -10.34 11.51
C ARG A 63 38.23 -11.22 11.47
N ASP A 64 37.45 -11.28 12.55
CA ASP A 64 36.24 -12.09 12.65
C ASP A 64 35.02 -11.33 12.09
N LEU A 65 35.16 -10.02 11.85
CA LEU A 65 34.09 -9.17 11.32
C LEU A 65 33.76 -9.43 9.84
N PRO A 66 34.73 -9.55 8.91
CA PRO A 66 34.42 -9.82 7.51
C PRO A 66 33.57 -11.09 7.26
N PRO A 67 33.88 -12.28 7.83
CA PRO A 67 33.03 -13.45 7.62
C PRO A 67 31.64 -13.27 8.21
N TYR A 68 31.51 -12.66 9.40
CA TYR A 68 30.21 -12.35 9.99
C TYR A 68 29.35 -11.45 9.09
N LEU A 69 29.94 -10.40 8.50
CA LEU A 69 29.22 -9.51 7.58
C LEU A 69 28.77 -10.23 6.30
N LEU A 70 29.59 -11.14 5.78
CA LEU A 70 29.21 -11.96 4.62
C LEU A 70 28.02 -12.87 4.94
N ASP A 71 28.06 -13.55 6.09
CA ASP A 71 26.96 -14.41 6.54
C ASP A 71 25.68 -13.59 6.74
N LEU A 72 25.78 -12.41 7.36
CA LEU A 72 24.65 -11.52 7.62
C LEU A 72 24.01 -11.04 6.31
N VAL A 73 24.83 -10.61 5.34
CA VAL A 73 24.36 -10.21 4.01
C VAL A 73 23.72 -11.38 3.28
N SER A 74 24.28 -12.58 3.39
CA SER A 74 23.75 -13.78 2.74
C SER A 74 22.38 -14.18 3.28
N ALA A 75 22.21 -14.17 4.61
CA ALA A 75 20.94 -14.45 5.28
C ALA A 75 19.87 -13.42 4.90
N GLY A 76 20.22 -12.13 4.93
CA GLY A 76 19.31 -11.08 4.50
C GLY A 76 18.91 -11.17 3.02
N ARG A 77 19.84 -11.57 2.14
CA ARG A 77 19.56 -11.76 0.71
C ARG A 77 18.61 -12.92 0.47
N ASP A 78 18.78 -14.04 1.18
CA ASP A 78 17.88 -15.19 1.09
C ASP A 78 16.45 -14.78 1.43
N CYS A 79 16.27 -14.06 2.54
CA CYS A 79 14.94 -13.68 3.00
C CYS A 79 14.25 -12.69 2.06
N ARG A 80 14.97 -11.65 1.59
CA ARG A 80 14.42 -10.68 0.62
C ARG A 80 14.01 -11.35 -0.69
N ARG A 81 14.81 -12.30 -1.18
CA ARG A 81 14.49 -13.06 -2.40
C ARG A 81 13.21 -13.88 -2.22
N LYS A 82 13.11 -14.66 -1.15
CA LYS A 82 11.92 -15.49 -0.86
C LYS A 82 10.67 -14.62 -0.67
N LEU A 83 10.80 -13.51 0.05
CA LEU A 83 9.69 -12.58 0.27
C LEU A 83 9.22 -11.92 -1.04
N GLY A 84 10.15 -11.62 -1.95
CA GLY A 84 9.81 -11.17 -3.32
C GLY A 84 8.94 -12.19 -4.04
N THR A 85 9.34 -13.47 -4.03
CA THR A 85 8.53 -14.55 -4.62
C THR A 85 7.16 -14.67 -3.96
N VAL A 86 7.06 -14.54 -2.63
CA VAL A 86 5.76 -14.53 -1.93
C VAL A 86 4.91 -13.34 -2.36
N ALA A 87 5.50 -12.15 -2.48
CA ALA A 87 4.78 -10.97 -2.96
C ALA A 87 4.23 -11.16 -4.37
N ASP A 88 5.00 -11.79 -5.27
CA ASP A 88 4.55 -12.10 -6.63
C ASP A 88 3.37 -13.09 -6.62
N ILE A 89 3.44 -14.15 -5.80
CA ILE A 89 2.33 -15.12 -5.64
C ILE A 89 1.06 -14.40 -5.17
N VAL A 90 1.16 -13.54 -4.16
CA VAL A 90 0.02 -12.81 -3.61
C VAL A 90 -0.57 -11.85 -4.64
N ARG A 91 0.27 -11.11 -5.38
CA ARG A 91 -0.19 -10.16 -6.42
C ARG A 91 -0.76 -10.83 -7.66
N SER A 92 -0.28 -12.03 -8.00
CA SER A 92 -0.74 -12.79 -9.17
C SER A 92 -2.11 -13.44 -8.97
N LYS A 93 -2.65 -13.44 -7.75
CA LYS A 93 -4.00 -13.93 -7.47
C LYS A 93 -5.01 -12.77 -7.59
N PRO A 94 -6.10 -12.97 -8.36
CA PRO A 94 -7.17 -11.99 -8.51
C PRO A 94 -7.96 -11.79 -7.22
#